data_AF-A0A4U5NN11-F1
#
_entry.id   AF-A0A4U5NN11-F1
#
_cell.length_a   1.000
_cell.length_b   1.000
_cell.length_c   1.000
_cell.angle_alpha   90.00
_cell.angle_beta   90.00
_cell.angle_gamma   90.00
#
_symmetry.space_group_name_H-M   'P 1'
#
loop_
_entity.id
_entity.type
_entity.pdbx_description
1 polymer ?
#
loop_
_entity_poly.entity_id
_entity_poly.type
_entity_poly.pdbx_seq_one_letter_code
_entity_poly.pdbx_strand_id
1 'polypeptide(L)'
;MNMEIEAMSSPRICQESPSPPSIIDKIYHIADHGSEPTTICDKLYKETGPLASGLVVVALAHALALFSAVASSINISGGHVNPAVTFGSLVGGRISVIRAVYYWVAQLLGSIVAALLVEACHQWHGFHVQSGVGEVHGLLLEMALTFGVVYTVYATALDPKRGSLGIIAPLAIGFIVGANILVGGPFDGASMNPARAFGPALIGWRW
;
A
#
# COMPACT_ATOMS: atom_id res chain seq x y z
N MET A 1 30.89 -26.82 73.55
CA MET A 1 30.66 -26.92 72.10
C MET A 1 30.07 -25.59 71.65
N ASN A 2 30.94 -24.63 71.34
CA ASN A 2 30.64 -23.28 70.83
C ASN A 2 31.76 -22.91 69.86
N MET A 3 31.40 -22.24 68.75
CA MET A 3 32.10 -21.16 68.00
C MET A 3 33.62 -21.26 67.83
N GLU A 4 34.28 -21.09 66.68
CA GLU A 4 34.06 -20.32 65.43
C GLU A 4 35.22 -20.68 64.46
N ILE A 5 35.33 -19.96 63.32
CA ILE A 5 36.55 -19.71 62.51
C ILE A 5 36.89 -20.81 61.46
N GLU A 6 37.04 -20.59 60.15
CA GLU A 6 37.14 -19.43 59.26
C GLU A 6 36.73 -19.85 57.83
N ALA A 7 36.02 -18.99 57.10
CA ALA A 7 35.80 -19.11 55.66
C ALA A 7 36.77 -18.17 54.92
N MET A 8 37.69 -18.72 54.12
CA MET A 8 38.56 -17.95 53.24
C MET A 8 37.93 -17.73 51.85
N SER A 9 37.52 -16.48 51.62
CA SER A 9 37.89 -15.64 50.46
C SER A 9 37.56 -16.09 49.02
N SER A 10 36.52 -15.47 48.45
CA SER A 10 36.50 -15.06 47.03
C SER A 10 36.24 -13.55 46.97
N PRO A 11 37.03 -12.72 46.25
CA PRO A 11 36.82 -11.29 46.21
C PRO A 11 35.62 -10.93 45.34
N ARG A 12 34.63 -10.27 45.95
CA ARG A 12 33.56 -9.56 45.23
C ARG A 12 34.17 -8.39 44.46
N ILE A 13 34.09 -8.46 43.13
CA ILE A 13 34.28 -7.31 42.25
C ILE A 13 33.13 -6.34 42.53
N CYS A 14 33.44 -5.13 43.00
CA CYS A 14 32.50 -4.02 43.02
C CYS A 14 32.14 -3.70 41.56
N GLN A 15 30.91 -4.00 41.13
CA GLN A 15 30.38 -3.43 39.90
C GLN A 15 30.05 -1.96 40.17
N GLU A 16 30.75 -1.05 39.51
CA GLU A 16 30.41 0.37 39.49
C GLU A 16 28.98 0.53 38.95
N SER A 17 28.12 1.22 39.69
CA SER A 17 26.83 1.66 39.18
C SER A 17 27.05 2.60 38.00
N PRO A 18 26.32 2.47 36.88
CA PRO A 18 26.50 3.36 35.74
C PRO A 18 26.25 4.81 36.16
N SER A 19 27.16 5.70 35.79
CA SER A 19 27.04 7.13 36.04
C SER A 19 25.79 7.69 35.32
N PRO A 20 25.08 8.66 35.92
CA PRO A 20 23.95 9.28 35.26
C PRO A 20 24.42 9.96 33.96
N PRO A 21 23.66 9.82 32.85
CA PRO A 21 24.05 10.37 31.56
C PRO A 21 24.30 11.87 31.68
N SER A 22 25.39 12.32 31.06
CA SER A 22 25.80 13.72 31.10
C SER A 22 24.75 14.61 30.42
N ILE A 23 24.75 15.91 30.73
CA ILE A 23 23.89 16.87 30.02
C ILE A 23 24.17 16.83 28.51
N ILE A 24 25.41 16.51 28.11
CA ILE A 24 25.80 16.31 26.71
C ILE A 24 25.12 15.06 26.12
N ASP A 25 25.05 13.94 26.84
CA ASP A 25 24.32 12.74 26.37
C ASP A 25 22.82 13.02 26.22
N LYS A 26 22.23 13.80 27.13
CA LYS A 26 20.83 14.24 27.00
C LYS A 26 20.64 15.19 25.81
N ILE A 27 21.61 16.04 25.49
CA ILE A 27 21.57 16.92 24.32
C ILE A 27 21.69 16.10 23.02
N TYR A 28 22.57 15.10 22.97
CA TYR A 28 22.63 14.17 21.83
C TYR A 28 21.34 13.36 21.68
N HIS A 29 20.74 12.91 22.79
CA HIS A 29 19.48 12.16 22.78
C HIS A 29 18.25 13.02 22.43
N ILE A 30 18.32 14.35 22.60
CA ILE A 30 17.27 15.31 22.24
C ILE A 30 17.47 15.84 20.81
N ALA A 31 18.71 15.91 20.32
CA ALA A 31 19.04 16.34 18.96
C ALA A 31 18.62 15.32 17.87
N ASP A 32 18.45 14.04 18.23
CA ASP A 32 18.03 12.98 17.29
C ASP A 32 16.53 13.01 16.96
N HIS A 33 15.74 13.86 17.63
CA HIS A 33 14.33 14.13 17.28
C HIS A 33 14.14 15.26 16.26
N GLY A 34 15.24 15.83 15.75
CA GLY A 34 15.23 16.85 14.70
C GLY A 34 15.35 16.27 13.30
N SER A 35 14.23 15.86 12.70
CA SER A 35 14.00 15.86 11.25
C SER A 35 15.17 15.37 10.37
N GLU A 36 15.67 14.14 10.59
CA GLU A 36 16.39 13.46 9.50
C GLU A 36 15.38 13.15 8.39
N PRO A 37 15.70 13.42 7.11
CA PRO A 37 14.87 12.96 6.00
C PRO A 37 14.93 11.43 6.01
N THR A 38 13.98 10.79 6.67
CA THR A 38 13.83 9.33 6.60
C THR A 38 13.74 8.95 5.13
N THR A 39 14.83 8.38 4.61
CA THR A 39 14.93 8.03 3.20
C THR A 39 13.85 7.00 2.91
N ILE A 40 13.33 6.98 1.67
CA ILE A 40 12.35 5.97 1.20
C ILE A 40 12.77 4.55 1.62
N CYS A 41 14.07 4.27 1.57
CA CYS A 41 14.67 3.01 2.01
C CYS A 41 14.53 2.76 3.52
N ASP A 42 14.70 3.76 4.38
CA ASP A 42 14.63 3.58 5.83
C ASP A 42 13.22 3.15 6.28
N LYS A 43 12.16 3.73 5.70
CA LYS A 43 10.77 3.31 5.95
C LYS A 43 10.47 1.89 5.46
N LEU A 44 11.08 1.48 4.34
CA LEU A 44 10.90 0.14 3.77
C LEU A 44 11.67 -0.95 4.54
N TYR A 45 12.81 -0.63 5.14
CA TYR A 45 13.70 -1.64 5.71
C TYR A 45 13.71 -1.71 7.25
N LYS A 46 13.47 -0.61 7.99
CA LYS A 46 13.62 -0.61 9.47
C LYS A 46 12.37 -1.01 10.27
N GLU A 47 11.15 -0.92 9.73
CA GLU A 47 9.90 -1.19 10.50
C GLU A 47 9.14 -2.46 10.07
N THR A 48 9.84 -3.53 9.73
CA THR A 48 9.28 -4.64 8.92
C THR A 48 8.75 -5.86 9.68
N GLY A 49 8.65 -5.87 11.02
CA GLY A 49 8.17 -7.06 11.74
C GLY A 49 6.65 -7.31 11.54
N PRO A 50 5.77 -6.58 12.23
CA PRO A 50 4.31 -6.71 12.06
C PRO A 50 3.79 -6.08 10.77
N LEU A 51 4.40 -4.98 10.31
CA LEU A 51 3.96 -4.19 9.14
C LEU A 51 4.16 -4.93 7.81
N ALA A 52 5.26 -5.67 7.65
CA ALA A 52 5.53 -6.38 6.39
C ALA A 52 4.56 -7.55 6.15
N SER A 53 4.16 -8.26 7.22
CA SER A 53 3.19 -9.34 7.11
C SER A 53 1.81 -8.84 6.68
N GLY A 54 1.33 -7.73 7.27
CA GLY A 54 0.09 -7.09 6.88
C GLY A 54 0.14 -6.55 5.44
N LEU A 55 1.24 -5.91 5.05
CA LEU A 55 1.40 -5.37 3.70
C LEU A 55 1.37 -6.46 2.62
N VAL A 56 2.03 -7.60 2.87
CA VAL A 56 2.00 -8.75 1.95
C VAL A 56 0.59 -9.33 1.83
N VAL A 57 -0.14 -9.46 2.95
CA VAL A 57 -1.53 -9.93 2.93
C VAL A 57 -2.41 -8.97 2.13
N VAL A 58 -2.28 -7.67 2.33
CA VAL A 58 -3.04 -6.65 1.59
C VAL A 58 -2.69 -6.70 0.10
N ALA A 59 -1.41 -6.78 -0.25
CA ALA A 59 -0.96 -6.88 -1.64
C ALA A 59 -1.51 -8.12 -2.35
N LEU A 60 -1.43 -9.29 -1.70
CA LEU A 60 -1.95 -10.54 -2.25
C LEU A 60 -3.48 -10.52 -2.36
N ALA A 61 -4.18 -10.00 -1.35
CA ALA A 61 -5.64 -9.88 -1.39
C ALA A 61 -6.08 -9.02 -2.59
N HIS A 62 -5.43 -7.88 -2.83
CA HIS A 62 -5.73 -7.03 -3.99
C HIS A 62 -5.37 -7.70 -5.31
N ALA A 63 -4.23 -8.38 -5.39
CA ALA A 63 -3.82 -9.07 -6.61
C ALA A 63 -4.81 -10.16 -7.00
N LEU A 64 -5.22 -11.01 -6.06
CA LEU A 64 -6.15 -12.10 -6.29
C LEU A 64 -7.57 -11.59 -6.57
N ALA A 65 -8.05 -10.61 -5.78
CA ALA A 65 -9.38 -10.03 -5.99
C ALA A 65 -9.49 -9.35 -7.36
N LEU A 66 -8.47 -8.57 -7.77
CA LEU A 66 -8.48 -7.92 -9.07
C LEU A 66 -8.33 -8.94 -10.20
N PHE A 67 -7.45 -9.93 -10.06
CA PHE A 67 -7.37 -11.04 -11.00
C PHE A 67 -8.74 -11.69 -11.22
N SER A 68 -9.45 -12.06 -10.15
CA SER A 68 -10.78 -12.67 -10.24
C SER A 68 -11.83 -11.74 -10.85
N ALA A 69 -11.82 -10.45 -10.48
CA ALA A 69 -12.74 -9.46 -11.01
C ALA A 69 -12.53 -9.23 -12.51
N VAL A 70 -11.28 -9.13 -12.97
CA VAL A 70 -10.95 -8.98 -14.39
C VAL A 70 -11.28 -10.28 -15.13
N ALA A 71 -10.83 -11.44 -14.65
CA ALA A 71 -11.01 -12.72 -15.33
C ALA A 71 -12.49 -13.07 -15.56
N SER A 72 -13.34 -12.82 -14.56
CA SER A 72 -14.78 -13.09 -14.65
C SER A 72 -15.54 -12.13 -15.58
N SER A 73 -14.98 -10.95 -15.87
CA SER A 73 -15.68 -9.89 -16.61
C SER A 73 -15.02 -9.50 -17.95
N ILE A 74 -13.83 -10.01 -18.26
CA ILE A 74 -13.03 -9.61 -19.44
C ILE A 74 -13.77 -9.85 -20.76
N ASN A 75 -14.53 -10.95 -20.88
CA ASN A 75 -15.28 -11.27 -22.10
C ASN A 75 -16.63 -10.55 -22.21
N ILE A 76 -17.06 -9.84 -21.15
CA ILE A 76 -18.34 -9.11 -21.12
C ILE A 76 -18.09 -7.62 -21.25
N SER A 77 -17.20 -7.07 -20.43
CA SER A 77 -16.91 -5.64 -20.32
C SER A 77 -15.43 -5.29 -20.54
N GLY A 78 -14.56 -6.25 -20.87
CA GLY A 78 -13.12 -6.00 -20.88
C GLY A 78 -12.50 -5.84 -19.48
N GLY A 79 -13.30 -5.95 -18.41
CA GLY A 79 -12.81 -6.02 -17.03
C GLY A 79 -12.01 -4.81 -16.59
N HIS A 80 -12.49 -3.59 -16.86
CA HIS A 80 -11.74 -2.38 -16.51
C HIS A 80 -11.62 -2.18 -14.98
N VAL A 81 -12.73 -2.33 -14.24
CA VAL A 81 -12.83 -2.23 -12.75
C VAL A 81 -12.21 -0.95 -12.14
N ASN A 82 -11.82 0.02 -12.97
CA ASN A 82 -10.97 1.15 -12.59
C ASN A 82 -11.21 2.33 -13.55
N PRO A 83 -11.57 3.51 -13.04
CA PRO A 83 -11.74 4.71 -13.85
C PRO A 83 -10.50 5.13 -14.63
N ALA A 84 -9.30 4.96 -14.08
CA ALA A 84 -8.04 5.27 -14.75
C ALA A 84 -7.76 4.33 -15.94
N VAL A 85 -8.07 3.04 -15.79
CA VAL A 85 -7.99 2.06 -16.90
C VAL A 85 -9.01 2.40 -17.98
N THR A 86 -10.23 2.78 -17.57
CA THR A 86 -11.28 3.22 -18.49
C THR A 86 -10.87 4.47 -19.25
N PHE A 87 -10.26 5.44 -18.55
CA PHE A 87 -9.74 6.65 -19.17
C PHE A 87 -8.60 6.34 -20.15
N GLY A 88 -7.63 5.50 -19.78
CA GLY A 88 -6.57 5.08 -20.68
C GLY A 88 -7.12 4.42 -21.96
N SER A 89 -8.08 3.51 -21.80
CA SER A 89 -8.78 2.84 -22.90
C SER A 89 -9.55 3.82 -23.80
N LEU A 90 -10.14 4.88 -23.23
CA LEU A 90 -10.77 5.96 -23.98
C LEU A 90 -9.75 6.78 -24.78
N VAL A 91 -8.65 7.21 -24.13
CA VAL A 91 -7.60 8.03 -24.76
C VAL A 91 -6.94 7.30 -25.91
N GLY A 92 -6.64 6.01 -25.78
CA GLY A 92 -6.11 5.22 -26.90
C GLY A 92 -7.19 4.62 -27.79
N GLY A 93 -8.41 5.19 -27.80
CA GLY A 93 -9.43 4.93 -28.82
C GLY A 93 -10.03 3.53 -28.82
N ARG A 94 -10.01 2.81 -27.69
CA ARG A 94 -10.53 1.43 -27.57
C ARG A 94 -11.99 1.39 -27.15
N ILE A 95 -12.51 2.48 -26.57
CA ILE A 95 -13.92 2.65 -26.21
C ILE A 95 -14.44 4.04 -26.59
N SER A 96 -15.76 4.18 -26.71
CA SER A 96 -16.39 5.49 -26.91
C SER A 96 -16.53 6.25 -25.59
N VAL A 97 -16.65 7.59 -25.67
CA VAL A 97 -16.87 8.46 -24.49
C VAL A 97 -18.12 8.03 -23.71
N ILE A 98 -19.22 7.74 -24.40
CA ILE A 98 -20.47 7.30 -23.76
C ILE A 98 -20.25 6.01 -22.96
N ARG A 99 -19.52 5.04 -23.52
CA ARG A 99 -19.20 3.80 -22.82
C ARG A 99 -18.30 4.09 -21.60
N ALA A 100 -17.33 4.98 -21.73
CA ALA A 100 -16.47 5.37 -20.60
C ALA A 100 -17.28 5.96 -19.43
N VAL A 101 -18.28 6.81 -19.72
CA VAL A 101 -19.17 7.38 -18.70
C VAL A 101 -19.96 6.28 -17.98
N TYR A 102 -20.55 5.32 -18.71
CA TYR A 102 -21.25 4.20 -18.06
C TYR A 102 -20.33 3.36 -17.19
N TYR A 103 -19.08 3.15 -17.62
CA TYR A 103 -18.08 2.44 -16.82
C TYR A 103 -17.77 3.18 -15.53
N TRP A 104 -17.51 4.48 -15.58
CA TRP A 104 -17.23 5.27 -14.39
C TRP A 104 -18.38 5.25 -13.39
N VAL A 105 -19.63 5.42 -13.86
CA VAL A 105 -20.80 5.33 -13.00
C VAL A 105 -20.90 3.96 -12.34
N ALA A 106 -20.78 2.87 -13.11
CA ALA A 106 -20.84 1.52 -12.57
C ALA A 106 -19.71 1.22 -11.56
N GLN A 107 -18.49 1.68 -11.85
CA GLN A 107 -17.32 1.48 -11.00
C GLN A 107 -17.45 2.25 -9.67
N LEU A 108 -17.91 3.49 -9.72
CA LEU A 108 -18.13 4.30 -8.52
C LEU A 108 -19.26 3.70 -7.67
N LEU A 109 -20.40 3.35 -8.27
CA LEU A 109 -21.51 2.70 -7.55
C LEU A 109 -21.09 1.37 -6.92
N GLY A 110 -20.35 0.53 -7.66
CA GLY A 110 -19.83 -0.73 -7.13
C GLY A 110 -18.90 -0.52 -5.93
N SER A 111 -18.04 0.50 -5.98
CA SER A 111 -17.16 0.85 -4.87
C SER A 111 -17.91 1.35 -3.64
N ILE A 112 -18.95 2.18 -3.82
CA ILE A 112 -19.82 2.62 -2.72
C ILE A 112 -20.49 1.42 -2.04
N VAL A 113 -21.07 0.51 -2.83
CA VAL A 113 -21.72 -0.71 -2.30
C VAL A 113 -20.72 -1.57 -1.54
N ALA A 114 -19.51 -1.77 -2.09
CA ALA A 114 -18.46 -2.53 -1.41
C ALA A 114 -18.04 -1.88 -0.08
N ALA A 115 -17.85 -0.55 -0.05
CA ALA A 115 -17.50 0.18 1.16
C ALA A 115 -18.58 0.08 2.24
N LEU A 116 -19.87 0.18 1.86
CA LEU A 116 -20.99 -0.02 2.78
C LEU A 116 -21.05 -1.44 3.36
N LEU A 117 -20.79 -2.45 2.53
CA LEU A 117 -20.78 -3.85 2.98
C LEU A 117 -19.62 -4.12 3.96
N VAL A 118 -18.46 -3.50 3.73
CA VAL A 118 -17.33 -3.59 4.66
C VAL A 118 -17.67 -2.87 5.96
N GLU A 119 -18.20 -1.64 5.90
CA GLU A 119 -18.62 -0.85 7.09
C GLU A 119 -19.60 -1.61 7.98
N ALA A 120 -20.54 -2.35 7.38
CA ALA A 120 -21.50 -3.16 8.11
C ALA A 120 -20.86 -4.32 8.90
N CYS A 121 -19.71 -4.81 8.45
CA CYS A 121 -18.98 -5.91 9.08
C CYS A 121 -17.88 -5.43 10.02
N HIS A 122 -17.20 -4.33 9.69
CA HIS A 122 -16.06 -3.79 10.42
C HIS A 122 -15.81 -2.32 10.08
N GLN A 123 -15.24 -1.58 11.03
CA GLN A 123 -14.79 -0.21 10.80
C GLN A 123 -13.60 -0.21 9.83
N TRP A 124 -13.57 0.72 8.88
CA TRP A 124 -12.44 0.87 7.96
C TRP A 124 -12.04 2.33 7.79
N HIS A 125 -10.84 2.52 7.23
CA HIS A 125 -10.25 3.84 6.97
C HIS A 125 -9.92 3.94 5.48
N GLY A 126 -10.22 5.10 4.88
CA GLY A 126 -9.92 5.38 3.47
C GLY A 126 -8.42 5.58 3.20
N PHE A 127 -8.10 5.88 1.94
CA PHE A 127 -6.73 6.20 1.51
C PHE A 127 -6.30 7.54 2.10
N HIS A 128 -5.02 7.65 2.45
CA HIS A 128 -4.42 8.89 2.88
C HIS A 128 -2.92 8.87 2.57
N VAL A 129 -2.36 10.04 2.31
CA VAL A 129 -0.91 10.20 2.21
C VAL A 129 -0.32 10.11 3.62
N GLN A 130 0.67 9.23 3.79
CA GLN A 130 1.30 8.98 5.08
C GLN A 130 2.02 10.23 5.59
N SER A 131 2.00 10.45 6.90
CA SER A 131 2.72 11.57 7.52
C SER A 131 4.20 11.60 7.12
N GLY A 132 4.65 12.78 6.68
CA GLY A 132 6.01 13.00 6.16
C GLY A 132 6.17 12.74 4.66
N VAL A 133 5.15 12.24 3.96
CA VAL A 133 5.10 12.23 2.50
C VAL A 133 4.33 13.49 2.06
N GLY A 134 4.95 14.36 1.27
CA GLY A 134 4.25 15.53 0.73
C GLY A 134 3.21 15.11 -0.33
N GLU A 135 2.10 15.83 -0.42
CA GLU A 135 0.99 15.54 -1.37
C GLU A 135 1.48 15.40 -2.82
N VAL A 136 2.39 16.28 -3.24
CA VAL A 136 3.00 16.22 -4.59
C VAL A 136 3.79 14.93 -4.80
N HIS A 137 4.50 14.45 -3.78
CA HIS A 137 5.24 13.19 -3.87
C HIS A 137 4.30 11.98 -3.96
N GLY A 138 3.21 11.98 -3.17
CA GLY A 138 2.15 10.97 -3.29
C GLY A 138 1.49 11.00 -4.67
N LEU A 139 1.20 12.18 -5.21
CA LEU A 139 0.65 12.32 -6.56
C LEU A 139 1.60 11.78 -7.63
N LEU A 140 2.89 12.11 -7.56
CA LEU A 140 3.91 11.58 -8.48
C LEU A 140 4.02 10.05 -8.40
N LEU A 141 3.95 9.50 -7.18
CA LEU A 141 3.94 8.06 -6.96
C LEU A 141 2.69 7.41 -7.57
N GLU A 142 1.50 7.90 -7.26
CA GLU A 142 0.24 7.41 -7.85
C GLU A 142 0.24 7.48 -9.37
N MET A 143 0.80 8.53 -9.98
CA MET A 143 0.95 8.61 -11.43
C MET A 143 1.82 7.47 -11.97
N ALA A 144 2.95 7.18 -11.33
CA ALA A 144 3.85 6.10 -11.74
C ALA A 144 3.21 4.71 -11.55
N LEU A 145 2.56 4.47 -10.41
CA LEU A 145 1.89 3.20 -10.12
C LEU A 145 0.71 2.97 -11.05
N THR A 146 -0.14 3.99 -11.25
CA THR A 146 -1.29 3.94 -12.16
C THR A 146 -0.84 3.74 -13.60
N PHE A 147 0.24 4.40 -14.03
CA PHE A 147 0.83 4.15 -15.35
C PHE A 147 1.18 2.67 -15.53
N GLY A 148 1.84 2.05 -14.55
CA GLY A 148 2.15 0.62 -14.58
C GLY A 148 0.90 -0.24 -14.80
N VAL A 149 -0.17 0.01 -14.05
CA VAL A 149 -1.45 -0.72 -14.21
C VAL A 149 -2.04 -0.52 -15.59
N VAL A 150 -2.20 0.73 -16.04
CA VAL A 150 -2.82 1.04 -17.34
C VAL A 150 -1.99 0.49 -18.50
N TYR A 151 -0.66 0.56 -18.40
CA TYR A 151 0.26 -0.01 -19.39
C TYR A 151 0.15 -1.54 -19.45
N THR A 152 0.11 -2.22 -18.30
CA THR A 152 -0.11 -3.68 -18.25
C THR A 152 -1.44 -4.06 -18.89
N VAL A 153 -2.52 -3.32 -18.63
CA VAL A 153 -3.82 -3.54 -19.30
C VAL A 153 -3.67 -3.34 -20.81
N TYR A 154 -2.97 -2.29 -21.25
CA TYR A 154 -2.75 -2.05 -22.68
C TYR A 154 -2.01 -3.19 -23.37
N ALA A 155 -0.85 -3.56 -22.83
CA ALA A 155 0.03 -4.56 -23.41
C ALA A 155 -0.59 -5.97 -23.40
N THR A 156 -1.35 -6.30 -22.35
CA THR A 156 -1.85 -7.68 -22.16
C THR A 156 -3.30 -7.85 -22.60
N ALA A 157 -4.16 -6.85 -22.44
CA ALA A 157 -5.61 -6.99 -22.66
C ALA A 157 -6.16 -6.15 -23.82
N LEU A 158 -5.48 -5.08 -24.25
CA LEU A 158 -6.01 -4.19 -25.29
C LEU A 158 -5.26 -4.31 -26.62
N ASP A 159 -3.95 -4.46 -26.66
CA ASP A 159 -3.17 -4.50 -27.92
C ASP A 159 -3.67 -5.65 -28.84
N PRO A 160 -4.04 -5.39 -30.11
CA PRO A 160 -4.34 -6.46 -31.07
C PRO A 160 -3.17 -7.43 -31.30
N LYS A 161 -1.93 -7.01 -31.06
CA LYS A 161 -0.71 -7.79 -31.25
C LYS A 161 -0.30 -8.57 -30.00
N ARG A 162 -1.11 -8.56 -28.93
CA ARG A 162 -0.82 -9.24 -27.66
C ARG A 162 -0.57 -10.75 -27.77
N GLY A 163 -1.10 -11.41 -28.79
CA GLY A 163 -0.97 -12.86 -28.97
C GLY A 163 -1.44 -13.63 -27.71
N SER A 164 -0.63 -14.59 -27.27
CA SER A 164 -0.90 -15.42 -26.09
C SER A 164 -0.89 -14.65 -24.76
N LEU A 165 -0.34 -13.42 -24.71
CA LEU A 165 -0.39 -12.60 -23.48
C LEU A 165 -1.82 -12.29 -23.05
N GLY A 166 -2.77 -12.29 -23.98
CA GLY A 166 -4.20 -12.12 -23.68
C GLY A 166 -4.77 -13.19 -22.73
N ILE A 167 -4.20 -14.40 -22.73
CA ILE A 167 -4.64 -15.51 -21.88
C ILE A 167 -4.33 -15.21 -20.41
N ILE A 168 -3.15 -14.62 -20.15
CA ILE A 168 -2.68 -14.31 -18.80
C ILE A 168 -2.98 -12.87 -18.38
N ALA A 169 -3.68 -12.08 -19.20
CA ALA A 169 -3.93 -10.68 -18.95
C ALA A 169 -4.59 -10.40 -17.59
N PRO A 170 -5.65 -11.13 -17.16
CA PRO A 170 -6.22 -10.93 -15.83
C PRO A 170 -5.21 -11.15 -14.70
N LEU A 171 -4.35 -12.16 -14.84
CA LEU A 171 -3.34 -12.51 -13.84
C LEU A 171 -2.24 -11.43 -13.77
N ALA A 172 -1.76 -10.97 -14.93
CA ALA A 172 -0.77 -9.90 -15.02
C ALA A 172 -1.30 -8.58 -14.42
N ILE A 173 -2.56 -8.23 -14.69
CA ILE A 173 -3.23 -7.04 -14.15
C ILE A 173 -3.38 -7.14 -12.62
N GLY A 174 -3.75 -8.31 -12.09
CA GLY A 174 -3.79 -8.54 -10.64
C GLY A 174 -2.41 -8.37 -10.00
N PHE A 175 -1.39 -9.03 -10.53
CA PHE A 175 -0.06 -9.00 -9.93
C PHE A 175 0.64 -7.65 -10.01
N ILE A 176 0.44 -6.84 -11.06
CA ILE A 176 1.03 -5.50 -11.09
C ILE A 176 0.44 -4.61 -9.98
N VAL A 177 -0.85 -4.73 -9.68
CA VAL A 177 -1.48 -4.01 -8.56
C VAL A 177 -0.94 -4.51 -7.22
N GLY A 178 -0.80 -5.83 -7.04
CA GLY A 178 -0.18 -6.37 -5.83
C GLY A 178 1.27 -5.89 -5.62
N ALA A 179 2.09 -5.94 -6.68
CA ALA A 179 3.46 -5.46 -6.65
C ALA A 179 3.53 -3.95 -6.33
N ASN A 180 2.66 -3.15 -6.94
CA ASN A 180 2.58 -1.73 -6.66
C ASN A 180 2.14 -1.44 -5.22
N ILE A 181 1.29 -2.27 -4.61
CA ILE A 181 0.94 -2.13 -3.19
C ILE A 181 2.13 -2.44 -2.28
N LEU A 182 2.95 -3.44 -2.60
CA LEU A 182 4.18 -3.71 -1.84
C LEU A 182 5.13 -2.50 -1.84
N VAL A 183 5.10 -1.69 -2.90
CA VAL A 183 5.93 -0.49 -3.03
C VAL A 183 5.25 0.75 -2.44
N GLY A 184 4.05 1.11 -2.92
CA GLY A 184 3.37 2.36 -2.59
C GLY A 184 2.52 2.31 -1.32
N GLY A 185 2.15 1.11 -0.84
CA GLY A 185 1.29 0.93 0.32
C GLY A 185 1.73 1.72 1.56
N PRO A 186 3.02 1.70 1.94
CA PRO A 186 3.53 2.48 3.07
C PRO A 186 3.56 4.01 2.89
N PHE A 187 3.30 4.52 1.69
CA PHE A 187 3.44 5.95 1.35
C PHE A 187 2.09 6.65 1.14
N ASP A 188 1.24 6.12 0.27
CA ASP A 188 -0.07 6.70 -0.09
C ASP A 188 -1.21 5.66 -0.11
N GLY A 189 -0.91 4.42 0.30
CA GLY A 189 -1.84 3.30 0.26
C GLY A 189 -1.97 2.62 -1.11
N ALA A 190 -1.27 3.12 -2.14
CA ALA A 190 -1.26 2.60 -3.51
C ALA A 190 -2.68 2.36 -4.04
N SER A 191 -3.44 3.43 -4.21
CA SER A 191 -4.80 3.45 -4.76
C SER A 191 -4.84 2.87 -6.18
N MET A 192 -4.12 3.51 -7.11
CA MET A 192 -4.09 3.29 -8.56
C MET A 192 -5.46 3.33 -9.26
N ASN A 193 -6.52 3.59 -8.52
CA ASN A 193 -7.89 3.37 -8.93
C ASN A 193 -8.80 4.40 -8.25
N PRO A 194 -9.26 5.42 -8.99
CA PRO A 194 -10.13 6.45 -8.44
C PRO A 194 -11.42 5.89 -7.82
N ALA A 195 -12.00 4.83 -8.36
CA ALA A 195 -13.19 4.22 -7.76
C ALA A 195 -12.85 3.53 -6.43
N ARG A 196 -11.72 2.79 -6.38
CA ARG A 196 -11.25 2.14 -5.15
C ARG A 196 -10.99 3.15 -4.02
N ALA A 197 -10.50 4.35 -4.34
CA ALA A 197 -10.36 5.42 -3.36
C ALA A 197 -11.69 6.10 -3.00
N PHE A 198 -12.55 6.32 -3.99
CA PHE A 198 -13.78 7.11 -3.84
C PHE A 198 -14.81 6.51 -2.88
N GLY A 199 -15.14 5.22 -3.00
CA GLY A 199 -16.16 4.59 -2.14
C GLY A 199 -15.81 4.73 -0.66
N PRO A 200 -14.57 4.37 -0.27
CA PRO A 200 -14.03 4.65 1.05
C PRO A 200 -13.98 6.15 1.42
N ALA A 201 -13.65 7.06 0.52
CA ALA A 201 -13.68 8.49 0.87
C ALA A 201 -15.10 8.95 1.23
N LEU A 202 -16.09 8.52 0.44
CA LEU A 202 -17.48 8.94 0.56
C LEU A 202 -18.15 8.40 1.83
N ILE A 203 -18.05 7.10 2.10
CA ILE A 203 -18.75 6.48 3.24
C ILE A 203 -18.11 6.89 4.57
N GLY A 204 -16.79 7.05 4.60
CA GLY A 204 -16.04 7.44 5.80
C GLY A 204 -16.01 8.95 6.02
N TRP A 205 -16.49 9.72 5.04
CA TRP A 205 -16.47 11.19 5.02
C TRP A 205 -15.07 11.78 5.21
N ARG A 206 -14.09 11.27 4.46
CA ARG A 206 -12.68 11.70 4.52
C ARG A 206 -12.13 11.85 3.10
N TRP A 207 -11.72 13.06 2.75
CA TRP A 207 -11.22 13.45 1.42
C TRP A 207 -9.75 13.85 1.48
#